data_AF-A0A0D6AH68-F1
#
_entry.id   AF-A0A0D6AH68-F1
#
_cell.length_a   1.000
_cell.length_b   1.000
_cell.length_c   1.000
_cell.angle_alpha   90.00
_cell.angle_beta   90.00
_cell.angle_gamma   90.00
#
_symmetry.space_group_name_H-M   'P 1'
#
loop_
_entity.id
_entity.type
_entity.pdbx_description
1 polymer ?
#
loop_
_entity_poly.entity_id
_entity_poly.type
_entity_poly.pdbx_seq_one_letter_code
_entity_poly.pdbx_strand_id
1 'polypeptide(L)'
;MTQLLIGVINQVAFPAFSKIQTDINLLPQTFLQAIRFTSLIAFPVFFGLLTLTPEIIITLFGKQWTPSILVLQILIFSGILSSFFSCMGAIFLTLGKSYLQFFLTLITIILSVTLACFLIKWGIIAVAFAFVFSSYLIFPFALWMLIKLISISLKEYLQQFITPLISSLIMILAILSVKYFLAMYFNTIILLIICTIVASLTYTISILQIKAIFSKQNLYNRQQQE
;
A
#
# COMPACT_ATOMS: atom_id res chain seq x y z
N MET A 1 2.14 -8.02 -15.90
CA MET A 1 1.84 -6.61 -15.54
C MET A 1 1.81 -6.39 -14.03
N THR A 2 0.96 -7.08 -13.25
CA THR A 2 0.98 -6.99 -11.77
C THR A 2 2.33 -7.40 -11.15
N GLN A 3 2.99 -8.42 -11.70
CA GLN A 3 4.34 -8.83 -11.26
C GLN A 3 5.45 -7.79 -11.53
N LEU A 4 5.28 -6.89 -12.52
CA LEU A 4 6.28 -5.83 -12.79
C LEU A 4 6.19 -4.70 -11.74
N LEU A 5 4.97 -4.34 -11.30
CA LEU A 5 4.76 -3.41 -10.18
C LEU A 5 5.18 -4.03 -8.83
N ILE A 6 4.92 -5.33 -8.63
CA ILE A 6 5.38 -6.08 -7.45
C ILE A 6 6.92 -6.18 -7.43
N GLY A 7 7.57 -6.30 -8.59
CA GLY A 7 9.03 -6.32 -8.71
C GLY A 7 9.72 -5.03 -8.25
N VAL A 8 9.12 -3.87 -8.55
CA VAL A 8 9.63 -2.56 -8.07
C VAL A 8 9.49 -2.46 -6.55
N ILE A 9 8.37 -2.93 -5.98
CA ILE A 9 8.14 -2.96 -4.53
C ILE A 9 9.11 -3.94 -3.82
N ASN A 10 9.37 -5.11 -4.42
CA ASN A 10 10.32 -6.10 -3.87
C ASN A 10 11.77 -5.60 -3.85
N GLN A 11 12.16 -4.72 -4.77
CA GLN A 11 13.50 -4.11 -4.78
C GLN A 11 13.71 -3.05 -3.70
N VAL A 12 12.64 -2.39 -3.23
CA VAL A 12 12.71 -1.42 -2.11
C VAL A 12 12.45 -2.07 -0.74
N ALA A 13 11.81 -3.25 -0.71
CA ALA A 13 11.61 -4.03 0.53
C ALA A 13 12.88 -4.76 0.99
N PHE A 14 13.81 -5.02 0.07
CA PHE A 14 15.01 -5.81 0.34
C PHE A 14 15.95 -5.25 1.44
N PRO A 15 16.15 -3.92 1.60
CA PRO A 15 17.00 -3.39 2.67
C PRO A 15 16.39 -3.52 4.08
N ALA A 16 15.07 -3.72 4.20
CA ALA A 16 14.40 -3.83 5.50
C ALA A 16 14.54 -5.24 6.12
N PHE A 17 14.72 -6.28 5.31
CA PHE A 17 14.81 -7.67 5.77
C PHE A 17 16.20 -8.10 6.22
N SER A 18 17.27 -7.47 5.73
CA SER A 18 18.65 -7.78 6.18
C SER A 18 18.93 -7.43 7.65
N LYS A 19 18.00 -6.76 8.35
CA LYS A 19 18.15 -6.41 9.77
C LYS A 19 17.33 -7.28 10.74
N ILE A 20 16.45 -8.16 10.24
CA ILE A 20 15.50 -8.93 11.07
C ILE A 20 16.16 -10.18 11.72
N GLN A 21 17.40 -10.52 11.36
CA GLN A 21 17.95 -11.84 11.67
C GLN A 21 18.63 -12.02 13.04
N THR A 22 18.69 -10.99 13.91
CA THR A 22 19.61 -11.07 15.06
C THR A 22 18.98 -11.05 16.45
N ASP A 23 17.69 -10.70 16.63
CA ASP A 23 17.11 -10.65 17.98
C ASP A 23 15.57 -10.78 18.00
N ILE A 24 15.05 -11.91 18.51
CA ILE A 24 13.59 -12.16 18.60
C ILE A 24 12.91 -11.13 19.52
N ASN A 25 13.63 -10.60 20.51
CA ASN A 25 13.11 -9.59 21.44
C ASN A 25 12.81 -8.25 20.75
N LEU A 26 13.47 -7.95 19.63
CA LEU A 26 13.28 -6.73 18.85
C LEU A 26 12.27 -6.90 17.71
N LEU A 27 11.70 -8.08 17.55
CA LEU A 27 10.81 -8.43 16.44
C LEU A 27 9.54 -7.54 16.37
N PRO A 28 8.87 -7.17 17.47
CA PRO A 28 7.74 -6.23 17.45
C PRO A 28 8.12 -4.86 16.88
N GLN A 29 9.22 -4.29 17.36
CA GLN A 29 9.71 -2.97 16.94
C GLN A 29 10.18 -2.99 15.49
N THR A 30 10.88 -4.06 15.10
CA THR A 30 11.39 -4.21 13.73
C THR A 30 10.24 -4.41 12.74
N PHE A 31 9.19 -5.15 13.13
CA PHE A 31 7.97 -5.26 12.34
C PHE A 31 7.25 -3.91 12.19
N LEU A 32 7.07 -3.14 13.27
CA LEU A 32 6.46 -1.81 13.20
C LEU A 32 7.28 -0.84 12.35
N GLN A 33 8.61 -0.96 12.38
CA GLN A 33 9.48 -0.18 11.50
C GLN A 33 9.32 -0.60 10.03
N ALA A 34 9.30 -1.91 9.75
CA ALA A 34 9.10 -2.44 8.41
C ALA A 34 7.73 -2.05 7.82
N ILE A 35 6.65 -2.14 8.61
CA ILE A 35 5.31 -1.75 8.15
C ILE A 35 5.22 -0.25 7.89
N ARG A 36 5.90 0.57 8.72
CA ARG A 36 6.01 2.02 8.51
C ARG A 36 6.75 2.35 7.21
N PHE A 37 7.90 1.72 6.96
CA PHE A 37 8.63 1.97 5.71
C PHE A 37 7.84 1.47 4.49
N THR A 38 7.19 0.33 4.62
CA THR A 38 6.34 -0.22 3.55
C THR A 38 5.17 0.71 3.25
N SER A 39 4.50 1.26 4.27
CA SER A 39 3.38 2.20 4.07
C SER A 39 3.84 3.54 3.47
N LEU A 40 5.05 4.00 3.82
CA LEU A 40 5.67 5.20 3.22
C LEU A 40 5.95 5.06 1.73
N ILE A 41 6.07 3.85 1.21
CA ILE A 41 6.31 3.62 -0.22
C ILE A 41 5.01 3.19 -0.91
N ALA A 42 4.30 2.22 -0.32
CA ALA A 42 3.10 1.65 -0.92
C ALA A 42 2.00 2.69 -1.12
N PHE A 43 1.68 3.50 -0.10
CA PHE A 43 0.57 4.45 -0.21
C PHE A 43 0.74 5.50 -1.32
N PRO A 44 1.85 6.27 -1.41
CA PRO A 44 2.00 7.23 -2.48
C PRO A 44 2.05 6.56 -3.86
N VAL A 45 2.70 5.40 -3.99
CA VAL A 45 2.77 4.68 -5.27
C VAL A 45 1.39 4.23 -5.71
N PHE A 46 0.64 3.53 -4.86
CA PHE A 46 -0.67 3.01 -5.23
C PHE A 46 -1.73 4.10 -5.35
N PHE A 47 -1.74 5.12 -4.50
CA PHE A 47 -2.67 6.24 -4.64
C PHE A 47 -2.34 7.13 -5.82
N GLY A 48 -1.06 7.41 -6.08
CA GLY A 48 -0.64 8.11 -7.30
C GLY A 48 -1.07 7.32 -8.55
N LEU A 49 -0.83 6.01 -8.55
CA LEU A 49 -1.27 5.12 -9.63
C LEU A 49 -2.80 5.15 -9.78
N LEU A 50 -3.56 5.10 -8.68
CA LEU A 50 -5.03 5.15 -8.69
C LEU A 50 -5.55 6.45 -9.34
N THR A 51 -4.97 7.59 -8.98
CA THR A 51 -5.35 8.91 -9.48
C THR A 51 -4.95 9.14 -10.94
N LEU A 52 -3.84 8.53 -11.38
CA LEU A 52 -3.29 8.66 -12.74
C LEU A 52 -3.67 7.51 -13.66
N THR A 53 -4.43 6.52 -13.18
CA THR A 53 -4.82 5.33 -13.95
C THR A 53 -5.47 5.69 -15.30
N PRO A 54 -6.44 6.62 -15.39
CA PRO A 54 -7.06 6.97 -16.66
C PRO A 54 -6.05 7.47 -17.69
N GLU A 55 -5.16 8.38 -17.28
CA GLU A 55 -4.14 8.94 -18.16
C GLU A 55 -3.12 7.87 -18.59
N ILE A 56 -2.69 7.02 -17.66
CA ILE A 56 -1.76 5.91 -17.94
C ILE A 56 -2.36 4.94 -18.96
N ILE A 57 -3.63 4.55 -18.79
CA ILE A 57 -4.28 3.61 -19.70
C ILE A 57 -4.46 4.23 -21.10
N ILE A 58 -4.95 5.47 -21.16
CA ILE A 58 -5.18 6.14 -22.44
C ILE A 58 -3.87 6.40 -23.18
N THR A 59 -2.78 6.74 -22.48
CA THR A 59 -1.48 7.01 -23.11
C THR A 59 -0.75 5.77 -23.57
N LEU A 60 -0.75 4.69 -22.77
CA LEU A 60 -0.01 3.47 -23.10
C LEU A 60 -0.77 2.51 -24.01
N PHE A 61 -2.09 2.40 -23.82
CA PHE A 61 -2.91 1.41 -24.53
C PHE A 61 -3.91 2.04 -25.50
N GLY A 62 -4.23 3.32 -25.34
CA GLY A 62 -5.20 4.03 -26.16
C GLY A 62 -6.63 4.00 -25.57
N LYS A 63 -7.50 4.86 -26.12
CA LYS A 63 -8.88 5.08 -25.63
C LYS A 63 -9.77 3.82 -25.68
N GLN A 64 -9.47 2.85 -26.53
CA GLN A 64 -10.22 1.59 -26.61
C GLN A 64 -10.16 0.74 -25.33
N TRP A 65 -9.14 0.97 -24.47
CA TRP A 65 -8.97 0.25 -23.21
C TRP A 65 -9.55 0.98 -22.00
N THR A 66 -10.37 2.03 -22.22
CA THR A 66 -11.08 2.75 -21.16
C THR A 66 -11.84 1.83 -20.18
N PRO A 67 -12.51 0.74 -20.62
CA PRO A 67 -13.16 -0.19 -19.69
C PRO A 67 -12.21 -0.85 -18.69
N SER A 68 -10.91 -0.97 -19.01
CA SER A 68 -9.89 -1.55 -18.14
C SER A 68 -9.45 -0.61 -17.02
N ILE A 69 -9.76 0.69 -17.11
CA ILE A 69 -9.43 1.69 -16.06
C ILE A 69 -10.04 1.25 -14.73
N LEU A 70 -11.34 0.95 -14.71
CA LEU A 70 -12.03 0.57 -13.48
C LEU A 70 -11.47 -0.74 -12.90
N VAL A 71 -11.17 -1.71 -13.76
CA VAL A 71 -10.57 -2.99 -13.36
C VAL A 71 -9.22 -2.76 -12.68
N LEU A 72 -8.36 -1.94 -13.28
CA LEU A 72 -7.04 -1.63 -12.71
C LEU A 72 -7.18 -0.86 -11.39
N GLN A 73 -8.09 0.11 -11.31
CA GLN A 73 -8.36 0.85 -10.08
C GLN A 73 -8.78 -0.07 -8.93
N ILE A 74 -9.63 -1.07 -9.20
CA ILE A 74 -10.02 -2.07 -8.20
C ILE A 74 -8.80 -2.90 -7.77
N LEU A 75 -8.02 -3.42 -8.73
CA LEU A 75 -6.85 -4.25 -8.44
C LEU A 75 -5.73 -3.50 -7.70
N ILE A 76 -5.63 -2.18 -7.81
CA ILE A 76 -4.67 -1.37 -7.04
C ILE A 76 -4.89 -1.55 -5.52
N PHE A 77 -6.15 -1.68 -5.07
CA PHE A 77 -6.45 -1.93 -3.67
C PHE A 77 -5.92 -3.28 -3.18
N SER A 78 -5.93 -4.32 -4.03
CA SER A 78 -5.29 -5.59 -3.65
C SER A 78 -3.76 -5.46 -3.57
N GLY A 79 -3.14 -4.62 -4.41
CA GLY A 79 -1.70 -4.34 -4.37
C GLY A 79 -1.24 -3.71 -3.05
N ILE A 80 -2.01 -2.75 -2.52
CA ILE A 80 -1.77 -2.15 -1.20
C ILE A 80 -1.76 -3.23 -0.13
N LEU A 81 -2.81 -4.05 -0.09
CA LEU A 81 -2.95 -5.10 0.92
C LEU A 81 -1.88 -6.18 0.81
N SER A 82 -1.51 -6.55 -0.42
CA SER A 82 -0.46 -7.54 -0.70
C SER A 82 0.89 -7.10 -0.12
N SER A 83 1.22 -5.80 -0.20
CA SER A 83 2.46 -5.25 0.36
C SER A 83 2.55 -5.47 1.88
N PHE A 84 1.42 -5.35 2.58
CA PHE A 84 1.35 -5.63 4.01
C PHE A 84 1.38 -7.11 4.32
N PHE A 85 0.70 -7.95 3.53
CA PHE A 85 0.79 -9.40 3.65
C PHE A 85 2.22 -9.91 3.48
N SER A 86 3.02 -9.32 2.59
CA SER A 86 4.44 -9.67 2.45
C SER A 86 5.24 -9.40 3.74
N CYS A 87 4.98 -8.29 4.42
CA CYS A 87 5.60 -8.00 5.72
C CYS A 87 5.17 -9.02 6.80
N MET A 88 3.89 -9.38 6.84
CA MET A 88 3.38 -10.40 7.77
C MET A 88 4.00 -11.78 7.49
N GLY A 89 4.08 -12.16 6.22
CA GLY A 89 4.66 -13.44 5.79
C GLY A 89 6.12 -13.59 6.19
N ALA A 90 6.90 -12.52 6.15
CA ALA A 90 8.28 -12.55 6.61
C ALA A 90 8.42 -12.73 8.12
N ILE A 91 7.49 -12.20 8.92
CA ILE A 91 7.43 -12.48 10.36
C ILE A 91 7.08 -13.94 10.61
N PHE A 92 6.08 -14.48 9.90
CA PHE A 92 5.74 -15.90 10.03
C PHE A 92 6.92 -16.80 9.65
N LEU A 93 7.68 -16.45 8.61
CA LEU A 93 8.88 -17.16 8.21
C LEU A 93 9.97 -17.09 9.30
N THR A 94 10.23 -15.89 9.84
CA THR A 94 11.24 -15.66 10.89
C THR A 94 10.93 -16.47 12.15
N LEU A 95 9.65 -16.64 12.48
CA LEU A 95 9.19 -17.40 13.64
C LEU A 95 9.00 -18.90 13.38
N GLY A 96 9.39 -19.40 12.19
CA GLY A 96 9.21 -20.81 11.81
C GLY A 96 7.74 -21.22 11.61
N LYS A 97 6.82 -20.26 11.50
CA LYS A 97 5.37 -20.48 11.33
C LYS A 97 4.90 -20.27 9.88
N SER A 98 5.73 -20.65 8.91
CA SER A 98 5.43 -20.53 7.47
C SER A 98 4.13 -21.22 7.05
N TYR A 99 3.70 -22.25 7.80
CA TYR A 99 2.40 -22.90 7.60
C TYR A 99 1.24 -21.92 7.73
N LEU A 100 1.32 -20.91 8.61
CA LEU A 100 0.28 -19.88 8.74
C LEU A 100 0.13 -19.05 7.46
N GLN A 101 1.26 -18.62 6.88
CA GLN A 101 1.25 -17.91 5.60
C GLN A 101 0.65 -18.78 4.49
N PHE A 102 0.99 -20.07 4.46
CA PHE A 102 0.43 -21.02 3.50
C PHE A 102 -1.09 -21.16 3.66
N PHE A 103 -1.59 -21.39 4.88
CA PHE A 103 -3.02 -21.51 5.15
C PHE A 103 -3.78 -20.23 4.76
N LEU A 104 -3.27 -19.05 5.14
CA LEU A 104 -3.90 -17.76 4.77
C LEU A 104 -3.93 -17.55 3.25
N THR A 105 -2.86 -17.91 2.55
CA THR A 105 -2.78 -17.82 1.08
C THR A 105 -3.76 -18.79 0.44
N LEU A 106 -3.83 -20.03 0.93
CA LEU A 106 -4.72 -21.07 0.41
C LEU A 106 -6.19 -20.69 0.61
N ILE A 107 -6.57 -20.18 1.79
CA ILE A 107 -7.92 -19.68 2.05
C ILE A 107 -8.23 -18.50 1.12
N THR A 108 -7.29 -17.57 0.91
CA THR A 108 -7.46 -16.45 -0.03
C THR A 108 -7.73 -16.94 -1.44
N ILE A 109 -6.94 -17.90 -1.93
CA ILE A 109 -7.09 -18.46 -3.28
C ILE A 109 -8.44 -19.15 -3.43
N ILE A 110 -8.81 -20.03 -2.49
CA ILE A 110 -10.10 -20.75 -2.54
C ILE A 110 -11.26 -19.75 -2.55
N LEU A 111 -11.22 -18.76 -1.66
CA LEU A 111 -12.27 -17.75 -1.58
C LEU A 111 -12.33 -16.89 -2.85
N SER A 112 -11.19 -16.47 -3.40
CA SER A 112 -11.13 -15.68 -4.63
C SER A 112 -11.63 -16.46 -5.84
N VAL A 113 -11.23 -17.73 -6.00
CA VAL A 113 -11.69 -18.59 -7.10
C VAL A 113 -13.18 -18.87 -6.97
N THR A 114 -13.66 -19.16 -5.76
CA THR A 114 -15.08 -19.41 -5.52
C THR A 114 -15.91 -18.18 -5.87
N LEU A 115 -15.57 -17.02 -5.31
CA LEU A 115 -16.26 -15.77 -5.60
C LEU A 115 -16.15 -15.40 -7.09
N ALA A 116 -14.99 -15.56 -7.72
CA ALA A 116 -14.83 -15.29 -9.14
C ALA A 116 -15.73 -16.18 -10.00
N CYS A 117 -15.87 -17.46 -9.68
CA CYS A 117 -16.74 -18.39 -10.42
C CYS A 117 -18.22 -17.98 -10.35
N PHE A 118 -18.69 -17.48 -9.19
CA PHE A 118 -20.05 -16.94 -9.05
C PHE A 118 -20.21 -15.59 -9.76
N LEU A 119 -19.21 -14.72 -9.65
CA LEU A 119 -19.26 -13.32 -10.09
C LEU A 119 -18.95 -13.14 -11.59
N ILE A 120 -18.35 -14.14 -12.25
CA ILE A 120 -17.93 -14.03 -13.67
C ILE A 120 -19.09 -13.69 -14.62
N LYS A 121 -20.32 -14.08 -14.25
CA LYS A 121 -21.55 -13.76 -15.02
C LYS A 121 -21.82 -12.25 -15.10
N TRP A 122 -21.30 -11.48 -14.18
CA TRP A 122 -21.41 -10.01 -14.14
C TRP A 122 -20.19 -9.30 -14.75
N GLY A 123 -19.32 -10.06 -15.45
CA GLY A 123 -18.18 -9.54 -16.19
C GLY A 123 -16.91 -9.39 -15.36
N ILE A 124 -15.87 -8.86 -16.00
CA ILE A 124 -14.50 -8.83 -15.45
C ILE A 124 -14.34 -7.89 -14.24
N ILE A 125 -15.18 -6.86 -14.13
CA ILE A 125 -15.20 -5.95 -12.98
C ILE A 125 -15.61 -6.70 -11.70
N ALA A 126 -16.65 -7.53 -11.79
CA ALA A 126 -17.11 -8.33 -10.66
C ALA A 126 -16.06 -9.36 -10.23
N VAL A 127 -15.32 -9.93 -11.18
CA VAL A 127 -14.17 -10.80 -10.89
C VAL A 127 -13.06 -10.04 -10.19
N ALA A 128 -12.73 -8.82 -10.61
CA ALA A 128 -11.73 -7.98 -9.92
C ALA A 128 -12.14 -7.68 -8.47
N PHE A 129 -13.42 -7.36 -8.24
CA PHE A 129 -13.97 -7.20 -6.89
C PHE A 129 -13.86 -8.48 -6.07
N ALA A 130 -14.07 -9.65 -6.66
CA ALA A 130 -13.90 -10.94 -5.99
C ALA A 130 -12.51 -11.07 -5.34
N PHE A 131 -11.45 -10.80 -6.12
CA PHE A 131 -10.06 -10.88 -5.65
C PHE A 131 -9.77 -9.90 -4.51
N VAL A 132 -10.19 -8.65 -4.67
CA VAL A 132 -9.99 -7.62 -3.64
C VAL A 132 -10.76 -8.01 -2.39
N PHE A 133 -12.05 -8.31 -2.53
CA PHE A 133 -12.92 -8.63 -1.40
C PHE A 133 -12.42 -9.84 -0.60
N SER A 134 -11.97 -10.91 -1.25
CA SER A 134 -11.37 -12.07 -0.55
C SER A 134 -10.17 -11.67 0.29
N SER A 135 -9.27 -10.86 -0.28
CA SER A 135 -8.05 -10.43 0.40
C SER A 135 -8.38 -9.57 1.63
N TYR A 136 -9.33 -8.65 1.48
CA TYR A 136 -9.81 -7.80 2.56
C TYR A 136 -10.58 -8.57 3.64
N LEU A 137 -11.26 -9.66 3.30
CA LEU A 137 -11.96 -10.50 4.27
C LEU A 137 -10.98 -11.26 5.17
N ILE A 138 -9.85 -11.69 4.63
CA ILE A 138 -8.85 -12.51 5.33
C ILE A 138 -7.87 -11.65 6.14
N PHE A 139 -7.64 -10.41 5.72
CA PHE A 139 -6.69 -9.52 6.35
C PHE A 139 -6.92 -9.27 7.85
N PRO A 140 -8.14 -9.01 8.36
CA PRO A 140 -8.39 -8.85 9.79
C PRO A 140 -8.00 -10.09 10.60
N PHE A 141 -8.28 -11.28 10.04
CA PHE A 141 -7.92 -12.55 10.67
C PHE A 141 -6.40 -12.73 10.73
N ALA A 142 -5.71 -12.48 9.60
CA ALA A 142 -4.25 -12.52 9.53
C ALA A 142 -3.59 -11.52 10.50
N LEU A 143 -4.13 -10.30 10.56
CA LEU A 143 -3.66 -9.25 11.46
C LEU A 143 -3.86 -9.63 12.92
N TRP A 144 -5.01 -10.19 13.29
CA TRP A 144 -5.27 -10.67 14.65
C TRP A 144 -4.27 -11.75 15.07
N MET A 145 -4.01 -12.73 14.20
CA MET A 145 -3.02 -13.77 14.44
C MET A 145 -1.62 -13.19 14.65
N LEU A 146 -1.23 -12.22 13.82
CA LEU A 146 0.06 -11.55 13.90
C LEU A 146 0.21 -10.76 15.22
N ILE A 147 -0.76 -9.91 15.55
CA ILE A 147 -0.78 -9.10 16.77
C ILE A 147 -0.61 -9.99 18.00
N LYS A 148 -1.33 -11.12 18.04
CA LYS A 148 -1.22 -12.10 19.13
C LYS A 148 0.14 -12.81 19.17
N LEU A 149 0.75 -13.03 18.00
CA LEU A 149 2.00 -13.76 17.87
C LEU A 149 3.23 -12.94 18.33
N ILE A 150 3.22 -11.63 18.04
CA ILE A 150 4.33 -10.73 18.34
C ILE A 150 4.01 -9.73 19.47
N SER A 151 2.86 -9.90 20.12
CA SER A 151 2.43 -9.12 21.30
C SER A 151 2.46 -7.60 21.10
N ILE A 152 2.10 -7.11 19.91
CA ILE A 152 1.89 -5.68 19.65
C ILE A 152 0.45 -5.28 19.92
N SER A 153 0.17 -3.99 20.12
CA SER A 153 -1.19 -3.48 20.17
C SER A 153 -1.72 -3.12 18.77
N LEU A 154 -3.03 -3.26 18.55
CA LEU A 154 -3.66 -2.78 17.30
C LEU A 154 -3.44 -1.27 17.11
N LYS A 155 -3.36 -0.52 18.21
CA LYS A 155 -3.10 0.92 18.20
C LYS A 155 -1.71 1.23 17.64
N GLU A 156 -0.66 0.53 18.10
CA GLU A 156 0.70 0.70 17.59
C GLU A 156 0.80 0.40 16.10
N TYR A 157 0.10 -0.65 15.65
CA TYR A 157 0.01 -1.01 14.23
C TYR A 157 -0.66 0.11 13.42
N LEU A 158 -1.84 0.58 13.85
CA LEU A 158 -2.60 1.61 13.15
C LEU A 158 -1.87 2.96 13.10
N GLN A 159 -1.11 3.30 14.15
CA GLN A 159 -0.32 4.51 14.21
C GLN A 159 0.76 4.59 13.12
N GLN A 160 1.27 3.46 12.63
CA GLN A 160 2.27 3.46 11.55
C GLN A 160 1.73 3.97 10.21
N PHE A 161 0.40 3.98 10.02
CA PHE A 161 -0.23 4.40 8.78
C PHE A 161 -0.61 5.88 8.77
N ILE A 162 -0.79 6.52 9.92
CA ILE A 162 -1.35 7.88 10.02
C ILE A 162 -0.53 8.88 9.20
N THR A 163 0.78 8.95 9.45
CA THR A 163 1.68 9.87 8.73
C THR A 163 1.71 9.60 7.22
N PRO A 164 1.99 8.37 6.73
CA PRO A 164 1.95 8.07 5.31
C PRO A 164 0.60 8.36 4.66
N LEU A 165 -0.51 8.08 5.35
CA LEU A 165 -1.86 8.25 4.81
C LEU A 165 -2.20 9.73 4.63
N ILE A 166 -1.92 10.57 5.62
CA ILE A 166 -2.11 12.03 5.52
C ILE A 166 -1.23 12.61 4.41
N SER A 167 0.05 12.21 4.35
CA SER A 167 1.00 12.67 3.32
C SER A 167 0.51 12.31 1.92
N SER A 168 -0.01 11.09 1.75
CA SER A 168 -0.53 10.63 0.47
C SER A 168 -1.85 11.30 0.09
N LEU A 169 -2.69 11.66 1.08
CA LEU A 169 -3.92 12.42 0.82
C LEU A 169 -3.60 13.85 0.34
N ILE A 170 -2.61 14.51 0.94
CA ILE A 170 -2.11 15.83 0.48
C ILE A 170 -1.58 15.71 -0.95
N MET A 171 -0.82 14.65 -1.25
CA MET A 171 -0.33 14.37 -2.60
C MET A 171 -1.48 14.19 -3.60
N ILE A 172 -2.52 13.42 -3.26
CA ILE A 172 -3.71 13.24 -4.12
C ILE A 172 -4.36 14.60 -4.40
N LEU A 173 -4.57 15.42 -3.37
CA LEU A 173 -5.16 16.75 -3.54
C LEU A 173 -4.33 17.62 -4.49
N ALA A 174 -3.00 17.61 -4.35
CA ALA A 174 -2.12 18.35 -5.25
C ALA A 174 -2.22 17.87 -6.71
N ILE A 175 -2.25 16.55 -6.94
CA ILE A 175 -2.44 15.98 -8.28
C ILE A 175 -3.78 16.43 -8.86
N LEU A 176 -4.86 16.35 -8.09
CA LEU A 176 -6.20 16.76 -8.54
C LEU A 176 -6.27 18.25 -8.87
N SER A 177 -5.64 19.12 -8.06
CA SER A 177 -5.54 20.54 -8.35
C SER A 177 -4.82 20.79 -9.67
N VAL A 178 -3.66 20.16 -9.89
CA VAL A 178 -2.92 20.29 -11.15
C VAL A 178 -3.73 19.79 -12.34
N LYS A 179 -4.42 18.64 -12.20
CA LYS A 179 -5.30 18.13 -13.25
C LYS A 179 -6.42 19.11 -13.57
N TYR A 180 -7.06 19.69 -12.56
CA TYR A 180 -8.14 20.66 -12.77
C TYR A 180 -7.68 21.90 -13.55
N PHE A 181 -6.51 22.44 -13.25
CA PHE A 181 -6.00 23.64 -13.92
C PHE A 181 -5.34 23.36 -15.28
N LEU A 182 -4.62 22.24 -15.44
CA LEU A 182 -3.76 22.00 -16.61
C LEU A 182 -4.34 21.01 -17.63
N ALA A 183 -5.37 20.21 -17.29
CA ALA A 183 -5.88 19.17 -18.20
C ALA A 183 -6.46 19.72 -19.51
N MET A 184 -6.92 20.97 -19.52
CA MET A 184 -7.46 21.62 -20.73
C MET A 184 -6.36 22.18 -21.66
N TYR A 185 -5.17 22.45 -21.12
CA TYR A 185 -4.11 23.17 -21.84
C TYR A 185 -3.01 22.26 -22.40
N PHE A 186 -2.80 21.07 -21.82
CA PHE A 186 -1.66 20.20 -22.15
C PHE A 186 -2.09 18.84 -22.70
N ASN A 187 -1.20 18.24 -23.50
CA ASN A 187 -1.32 16.83 -23.93
C ASN A 187 -1.21 15.89 -22.72
N THR A 188 -1.92 14.76 -22.74
CA THR A 188 -1.96 13.76 -21.67
C THR A 188 -0.58 13.28 -21.22
N ILE A 189 0.41 13.18 -22.12
CA ILE A 189 1.78 12.78 -21.76
C ILE A 189 2.47 13.84 -20.90
N ILE A 190 2.35 15.12 -21.27
CA ILE A 190 2.95 16.23 -20.52
C ILE A 190 2.27 16.35 -19.15
N LEU A 191 0.94 16.18 -19.11
CA LEU A 191 0.18 16.16 -17.88
C LEU A 191 0.66 15.05 -16.92
N LEU A 192 0.93 13.84 -17.43
CA LEU A 192 1.46 12.73 -16.64
C LEU A 192 2.84 13.05 -16.04
N ILE A 193 3.75 13.62 -16.83
CA ILE A 193 5.09 14.00 -16.36
C ILE A 193 4.99 15.04 -15.24
N ILE A 194 4.20 16.09 -15.44
CA ILE A 194 3.98 17.14 -14.44
C ILE A 194 3.36 16.54 -13.16
N CYS A 195 2.32 15.72 -13.29
CA CYS A 195 1.67 15.09 -12.14
C CYS A 195 2.62 14.17 -11.38
N THR A 196 3.50 13.44 -12.06
CA THR A 196 4.49 12.57 -11.40
C THR A 196 5.53 13.38 -10.61
N ILE A 197 6.01 14.49 -11.18
CA ILE A 197 6.94 15.41 -10.51
C ILE A 197 6.27 16.05 -9.28
N VAL A 198 5.05 16.56 -9.45
CA VAL A 198 4.28 17.17 -8.37
C VAL A 198 3.98 16.15 -7.27
N ALA A 199 3.60 14.92 -7.63
CA ALA A 199 3.37 13.85 -6.67
C ALA A 199 4.62 13.56 -5.84
N SER A 200 5.78 13.40 -6.50
CA SER A 200 7.04 13.14 -5.81
C SER A 200 7.44 14.28 -4.87
N LEU A 201 7.39 15.53 -5.34
CA LEU A 201 7.76 16.70 -4.53
C LEU A 201 6.82 16.91 -3.34
N THR A 202 5.51 16.88 -3.57
CA THR A 202 4.52 17.12 -2.51
C THR A 202 4.53 16.01 -1.47
N TYR A 203 4.74 14.76 -1.89
CA TYR A 203 4.88 13.65 -0.97
C TYR A 203 6.15 13.80 -0.11
N THR A 204 7.32 14.07 -0.71
CA THR A 204 8.58 14.24 0.02
C THR A 204 8.54 15.45 0.96
N ILE A 205 7.88 16.54 0.61
CA ILE A 205 7.77 17.71 1.49
C ILE A 205 6.82 17.42 2.66
N SER A 206 5.63 16.86 2.39
CA SER A 206 4.62 16.59 3.42
C SER A 206 5.13 15.60 4.48
N ILE A 207 5.83 14.54 4.07
CA ILE A 207 6.41 13.57 5.00
C ILE A 207 7.49 14.20 5.89
N LEU A 208 8.34 15.07 5.35
CA LEU A 208 9.39 15.75 6.12
C LEU A 208 8.78 16.69 7.17
N GLN A 209 7.74 17.44 6.79
CA GLN A 209 7.03 18.34 7.71
C GLN A 209 6.33 17.57 8.83
N ILE A 210 5.59 16.51 8.51
CA ILE A 210 4.89 15.72 9.52
C ILE A 210 5.90 15.05 10.46
N LYS A 211 7.03 14.54 9.94
CA LYS A 211 8.10 13.98 10.77
C LYS A 211 8.68 15.04 11.72
N ALA A 212 8.92 16.26 11.24
CA ALA A 212 9.43 17.37 12.05
C ALA A 212 8.46 17.78 13.17
N ILE A 213 7.15 17.82 12.88
CA ILE A 213 6.10 18.12 13.86
C ILE A 213 6.10 17.06 14.97
N PHE A 214 6.09 15.78 14.61
CA PHE A 214 6.10 14.68 15.59
C PHE A 214 7.40 14.63 16.41
N SER A 215 8.55 14.95 15.83
CA SER A 215 9.80 15.04 16.61
C SER A 215 9.76 16.16 17.65
N LYS A 216 9.16 17.30 17.32
CA LYS A 216 9.06 18.46 18.21
C LYS A 216 8.11 18.19 19.38
N GLN A 217 6.99 17.51 19.13
CA GLN A 217 6.02 17.10 20.15
C GLN A 217 6.62 16.13 21.18
N ASN A 218 7.40 15.15 20.72
CA ASN A 218 8.05 14.17 21.59
C ASN A 218 9.13 14.79 22.50
N LEU A 219 9.84 15.82 22.03
CA LEU A 219 10.81 16.55 22.84
C LEU A 219 10.12 17.39 23.92
N TYR A 220 9.02 18.07 23.58
CA TYR A 220 8.24 18.87 24.52
C TYR A 220 7.65 18.02 25.67
N ASN A 221 7.11 16.84 25.35
CA ASN A 221 6.52 15.95 26.36
C ASN A 221 7.57 15.36 27.33
N ARG A 222 8.83 15.19 26.89
CA ARG A 222 9.91 14.75 27.77
C ARG A 222 10.36 15.84 28.73
N GLN A 223 10.40 17.10 28.28
CA GLN A 223 10.74 18.24 29.12
C GLN A 223 9.69 18.60 30.18
N GLN A 224 8.46 18.09 30.07
CA GLN A 224 7.41 18.25 31.09
C GLN A 224 7.37 17.09 32.11
N GLN A 225 8.14 16.03 31.89
CA GLN A 225 8.22 14.87 32.78
C GLN A 225 9.50 14.85 33.63
N GLU A 226 10.41 15.80 33.40
CA GLU A 226 11.58 16.11 34.23
C GLU A 226 11.30 17.32 35.12
#